data_AF-A0A3D5TL50-F1
#
_entry.id   AF-A0A3D5TL50-F1
#
_cell.length_a   1.000
_cell.length_b   1.000
_cell.length_c   1.000
_cell.angle_alpha   90.00
_cell.angle_beta   90.00
_cell.angle_gamma   90.00
#
_symmetry.space_group_name_H-M   'P 1'
#
loop_
_entity.id
_entity.type
_entity.pdbx_description
1 polymer ?
#
loop_
_entity_poly.entity_id
_entity_poly.type
_entity_poly.pdbx_seq_one_letter_code
_entity_poly.pdbx_strand_id
1 'polypeptide(L)' 'DIILMIISAFVIGAIWGLYLIASGKSKLKAKVPFGPFIVLGVFVTIFYGHTLANWYFTLV' A
#
# COMPACT_ATOMS: atom_id res chain seq x y z
N ASP A 1 -14.31 -1.34 2.39
CA ASP A 1 -13.25 -2.36 2.16
C ASP A 1 -12.44 -2.16 0.88
N ILE A 2 -13.04 -2.13 -0.32
CA ILE A 2 -12.28 -2.01 -1.59
C ILE A 2 -11.38 -0.76 -1.64
N ILE A 3 -11.87 0.39 -1.17
CA ILE A 3 -11.09 1.64 -1.16
C ILE A 3 -9.88 1.51 -0.23
N LEU A 4 -10.07 1.00 0.99
CA LEU A 4 -8.99 0.79 1.97
C LEU A 4 -7.94 -0.20 1.46
N MET A 5 -8.38 -1.25 0.76
CA MET A 5 -7.50 -2.21 0.09
C MET A 5 -6.62 -1.53 -0.95
N ILE A 6 -7.22 -0.73 -1.83
CA ILE A 6 -6.50 -0.01 -2.88
C ILE A 6 -5.52 0.99 -2.26
N ILE A 7 -5.95 1.78 -1.27
CA ILE A 7 -5.08 2.73 -0.56
C ILE A 7 -3.92 2.00 0.09
N SER A 8 -4.18 0.91 0.81
CA SER A 8 -3.14 0.11 1.47
C SER A 8 -2.15 -0.46 0.44
N ALA A 9 -2.64 -0.99 -0.68
CA ALA A 9 -1.80 -1.48 -1.77
C ALA A 9 -0.89 -0.38 -2.34
N PHE A 10 -1.43 0.83 -2.57
CA PHE A 10 -0.64 1.97 -3.04
C PHE A 10 0.39 2.43 -2.02
N VAL A 11 0.04 2.50 -0.74
CA VAL A 11 0.97 2.91 0.33
C VAL A 11 2.12 1.92 0.44
N ILE A 12 1.83 0.61 0.50
CA ILE A 12 2.86 -0.43 0.58
C ILE A 12 3.74 -0.41 -0.67
N GLY A 13 3.12 -0.32 -1.85
CA GLY A 13 3.83 -0.23 -3.13
C GLY A 13 4.71 1.02 -3.24
N ALA A 14 4.25 2.16 -2.73
CA ALA A 14 5.02 3.41 -2.72
C ALA A 14 6.22 3.32 -1.78
N ILE A 15 6.04 2.78 -0.57
CA ILE A 15 7.14 2.57 0.39
C ILE A 15 8.21 1.65 -0.22
N TRP A 16 7.79 0.54 -0.83
CA TRP A 16 8.70 -0.38 -1.49
C TRP A 16 9.41 0.25 -2.71
N GLY A 17 8.66 1.00 -3.52
CA GLY A 17 9.21 1.73 -4.67
C GLY A 17 10.24 2.79 -4.25
N LEU A 18 9.94 3.58 -3.23
CA LEU A 18 10.86 4.56 -2.63
C LEU A 18 12.12 3.88 -2.10
N TYR A 19 11.98 2.75 -1.39
CA TYR A 19 13.12 1.97 -0.91
C TYR A 19 14.02 1.47 -2.05
N LEU A 20 13.43 0.97 -3.14
CA LEU A 20 14.19 0.51 -4.31
C LEU A 20 14.93 1.64 -5.02
N ILE A 21 14.30 2.83 -5.11
CA ILE A 21 14.93 4.01 -5.70
C ILE A 21 16.07 4.51 -4.79
N ALA A 22 15.82 4.62 -3.48
CA ALA A 22 16.81 5.09 -2.51
C ALA A 22 18.03 4.15 -2.41
N SER A 23 17.82 2.83 -2.56
CA SER A 23 18.91 1.84 -2.58
C SER A 23 19.63 1.74 -3.93
N GLY A 24 19.27 2.56 -4.93
CA GLY A 24 19.87 2.55 -6.27
C GLY A 24 19.52 1.32 -7.12
N LYS A 25 18.60 0.46 -6.63
CA LYS A 25 18.21 -0.80 -7.28
C LYS A 25 17.12 -0.61 -8.35
N SER A 26 16.50 0.57 -8.42
CA SER A 26 15.45 0.88 -9.40
C SER A 26 15.51 2.35 -9.85
N LYS A 27 14.90 2.63 -11.00
CA LYS A 27 14.75 3.98 -11.54
C LYS A 27 13.36 4.53 -11.26
N LEU A 28 13.24 5.86 -11.19
CA LEU A 28 11.97 6.56 -10.90
C LEU A 28 10.82 6.21 -11.87
N LYS A 29 11.14 5.79 -13.10
CA LYS A 29 10.17 5.38 -14.13
C LYS A 29 10.06 3.85 -14.31
N ALA A 30 10.64 3.07 -13.40
CA ALA A 30 10.54 1.62 -13.48
C ALA A 30 9.10 1.16 -13.25
N LYS A 31 8.64 0.18 -14.04
CA LYS A 31 7.31 -0.41 -13.87
C LYS A 31 7.34 -1.35 -12.68
N VAL A 32 6.49 -1.07 -11.70
CA VAL A 32 6.28 -1.93 -10.54
C VAL A 32 5.01 -2.76 -10.77
N PRO A 33 5.04 -4.09 -10.68
CA PRO A 33 3.85 -4.91 -10.89
C PRO A 33 2.84 -4.63 -9.77
N PHE A 34 1.63 -4.20 -10.13
CA PHE A 34 0.62 -3.78 -9.17
C PHE A 34 -0.01 -4.96 -8.42
N GLY A 35 -0.15 -6.12 -9.07
CA GLY A 35 -0.81 -7.32 -8.53
C GLY A 35 -0.33 -7.76 -7.14
N PRO A 36 0.98 -7.97 -6.90
CA PRO A 36 1.49 -8.36 -5.59
C PRO A 36 1.11 -7.38 -4.46
N PHE A 37 1.12 -6.08 -4.74
CA PHE A 37 0.75 -5.06 -3.75
C PHE A 37 -0.76 -5.02 -3.49
N ILE A 38 -1.59 -5.29 -4.49
CA ILE A 38 -3.03 -5.48 -4.27
C ILE A 38 -3.26 -6.63 -3.30
N VAL A 39 -2.62 -7.78 -3.51
CA VAL A 39 -2.78 -8.95 -2.63
C VAL A 39 -2.39 -8.60 -1.19
N LEU A 40 -1.29 -7.87 -0.99
CA LEU A 40 -0.91 -7.36 0.33
C LEU A 40 -1.95 -6.39 0.91
N GLY A 41 -2.48 -5.48 0.09
CA GLY A 41 -3.57 -4.57 0.49
C GLY A 41 -4.85 -5.32 0.90
N VAL A 42 -5.17 -6.43 0.25
CA VAL A 42 -6.28 -7.33 0.61
C VAL A 42 -6.04 -7.91 2.00
N PHE A 43 -4.87 -8.50 2.24
CA PHE A 43 -4.53 -9.06 3.54
C PHE A 43 -4.63 -8.00 4.66
N VAL A 44 -4.06 -6.82 4.43
CA VAL A 44 -4.15 -5.70 5.40
C VAL A 44 -5.61 -5.31 5.66
N THR A 45 -6.45 -5.25 4.64
CA THR A 45 -7.86 -4.88 4.80
C THR A 45 -8.67 -5.96 5.51
N ILE A 46 -8.42 -7.24 5.22
CA ILE A 46 -9.11 -8.35 5.88
C ILE A 46 -8.80 -8.38 7.38
N PHE A 47 -7.54 -8.19 7.77
CA PHE A 47 -7.16 -8.27 9.18
C PHE A 47 -7.33 -6.96 9.95
N TYR A 48 -7.15 -5.81 9.31
CA TYR A 48 -7.05 -4.50 9.98
C TYR A 48 -7.96 -3.42 9.41
N GLY A 49 -8.79 -3.72 8.40
CA GLY A 49 -9.57 -2.71 7.68
C GLY A 49 -10.48 -1.88 8.58
N HIS A 50 -11.20 -2.52 9.51
CA HIS A 50 -12.09 -1.82 10.44
C HIS A 50 -11.30 -0.91 11.40
N THR A 51 -10.20 -1.40 11.96
CA THR A 51 -9.32 -0.62 12.85
C THR A 51 -8.70 0.58 12.12
N LEU A 52 -8.22 0.38 10.89
CA LEU A 52 -7.65 1.44 10.05
C LEU A 52 -8.68 2.50 9.67
N ALA A 53 -9.89 2.07 9.30
CA ALA A 53 -10.98 2.98 8.99
C ALA A 53 -11.36 3.83 10.21
N ASN A 54 -11.54 3.18 11.36
CA ASN A 54 -11.90 3.86 12.60
C ASN A 54 -10.80 4.83 13.06
N TRP A 55 -9.53 4.43 12.94
CA TRP A 55 -8.39 5.29 13.21
C TRP A 55 -8.42 6.54 12.33
N TYR A 56 -8.65 6.40 11.02
CA TYR A 56 -8.74 7.53 10.10
C TYR A 56 -9.90 8.49 10.47
N PHE A 57 -11.09 7.97 10.74
CA PHE A 57 -12.25 8.79 11.11
C PHE A 57 -12.19 9.36 12.54
N THR A 58 -11.33 8.83 13.41
CA THR A 58 -11.09 9.42 14.74
C THR A 58 -10.03 10.52 14.70
N LEU A 59 -9.11 10.44 13.73
CA LEU A 59 -8.04 11.43 13.54
C LEU A 59 -8.53 12.71 12.85
N VAL A 60 -9.58 12.60 12.04
CA VAL A 60 -10.26 13.70 11.36
C VAL A 60 -11.44 14.16 12.19
#